data_AF-A0A940FW49-F1
#
_entry.id   AF-A0A940FW49-F1
#
_cell.length_a   1.000
_cell.length_b   1.000
_cell.length_c   1.000
_cell.angle_alpha   90.00
_cell.angle_beta   90.00
_cell.angle_gamma   90.00
#
_symmetry.space_group_name_H-M   'P 1'
#
loop_
_entity.id
_entity.type
_entity.pdbx_description
1 polymer ?
#
loop_
_entity_poly.entity_id
_entity_poly.type
_entity_poly.pdbx_seq_one_letter_code
_entity_poly.pdbx_strand_id
1 'polypeptide(L)' 'MNRQTVLFEDLGQMGYQAAWDYQEQLLAKNVEVKSSKYKNSDVLVEADTQHHLLFVEHPPV' A
#
# COMPACT_ATOMS: atom_id res chain seq x y z
N MET A 1 17.65 6.79 -14.04
CA MET A 1 16.95 5.95 -13.02
C MET A 1 15.71 6.70 -12.58
N ASN A 2 14.52 6.14 -12.82
CA ASN A 2 13.28 6.72 -12.32
C ASN A 2 13.12 6.29 -10.86
N ARG A 3 12.99 7.26 -9.93
CA ARG A 3 12.89 6.97 -8.49
C ARG A 3 11.41 6.89 -8.13
N GLN A 4 11.02 5.83 -7.44
CA GLN A 4 9.65 5.68 -6.96
C GLN A 4 9.52 6.41 -5.63
N THR A 5 8.43 7.15 -5.44
CA THR A 5 8.10 7.77 -4.16
C THR A 5 7.64 6.70 -3.19
N VAL A 6 8.22 6.68 -1.99
CA VAL A 6 7.85 5.78 -0.90
C VAL A 6 7.31 6.63 0.26
N LEU A 7 6.08 6.35 0.66
CA LEU A 7 5.44 6.95 1.82
C LEU A 7 5.91 6.21 3.07
N PHE A 8 6.46 6.94 4.02
CA PHE A 8 6.88 6.40 5.30
C PHE A 8 5.79 6.64 6.34
N GLU A 9 5.49 5.61 7.13
CA GLU A 9 4.53 5.69 8.23
C GLU A 9 5.05 4.89 9.43
N ASP A 10 5.00 5.50 10.60
CA ASP A 10 5.29 4.83 11.87
C ASP A 10 3.98 4.54 12.59
N LEU A 11 3.66 3.25 12.73
CA LEU A 11 2.43 2.74 13.33
C LEU A 11 2.56 2.55 14.86
N GLY A 12 3.77 2.73 15.41
CA GLY A 12 4.06 2.49 16.82
C GLY A 12 3.76 1.04 17.24
N GLN A 13 3.22 0.87 18.44
CA GLN A 13 2.87 -0.45 18.95
C GLN A 13 1.48 -0.89 18.45
N MET A 14 1.43 -1.96 17.66
CA MET A 14 0.19 -2.46 17.06
C MET A 14 0.14 -3.99 17.10
N GLY A 15 -1.04 -4.56 17.40
CA GLY A 15 -1.25 -6.00 17.35
C GLY A 15 -1.02 -6.58 15.94
N TYR A 16 -0.44 -7.78 15.86
CA TYR A 16 -0.06 -8.38 14.58
C TYR A 16 -1.23 -8.47 13.58
N GLN A 17 -2.40 -8.91 14.03
CA GLN A 17 -3.58 -9.01 13.15
C GLN A 17 -4.02 -7.64 12.62
N ALA A 18 -4.03 -6.60 13.46
CA ALA A 18 -4.40 -5.26 13.03
C ALA A 18 -3.41 -4.68 12.00
N ALA A 19 -2.11 -4.93 12.20
CA ALA A 19 -1.09 -4.54 11.22
C ALA A 19 -1.23 -5.31 9.91
N TRP A 20 -1.58 -6.61 9.98
CA TRP A 20 -1.84 -7.43 8.80
C TRP A 20 -3.08 -6.93 8.04
N ASP A 21 -4.18 -6.64 8.73
CA ASP A 21 -5.39 -6.08 8.13
C ASP A 21 -5.10 -4.74 7.43
N TYR A 22 -4.23 -3.90 8.01
CA TYR A 22 -3.81 -2.65 7.41
C TYR A 22 -2.98 -2.87 6.13
N GLN A 23 -2.04 -3.83 6.16
CA GLN A 23 -1.25 -4.20 4.98
C GLN A 23 -2.15 -4.70 3.83
N GLU A 24 -3.14 -5.54 4.14
CA GLU A 24 -4.10 -6.04 3.14
C GLU A 24 -4.92 -4.90 2.52
N GLN A 25 -5.33 -3.90 3.31
CA GLN A 25 -6.03 -2.72 2.78
C GLN A 25 -5.16 -1.92 1.81
N LEU A 26 -3.87 -1.71 2.12
CA LEU A 26 -2.94 -1.02 1.24
C LEU A 26 -2.69 -1.83 -0.05
N LEU A 27 -2.57 -3.14 0.06
CA LEU A 27 -2.41 -4.04 -1.07
C LEU A 27 -3.65 -4.00 -1.99
N ALA A 28 -4.85 -4.09 -1.42
CA ALA A 28 -6.11 -4.07 -2.16
C ALA A 28 -6.26 -2.78 -2.99
N LYS A 29 -5.91 -1.61 -2.41
CA LYS A 29 -5.89 -0.32 -3.12
C LYS A 29 -4.96 -0.37 -4.34
N ASN A 30 -3.75 -0.92 -4.18
CA ASN A 30 -2.81 -1.05 -5.29
C ASN A 30 -3.29 -2.02 -6.38
N VAL A 31 -3.97 -3.11 -6.00
CA VAL A 31 -4.59 -4.05 -6.96
C VAL A 31 -5.72 -3.38 -7.73
N GLU A 32 -6.56 -2.59 -7.06
CA GLU A 32 -7.65 -1.84 -7.71
C GLU A 32 -7.11 -0.84 -8.74
N VAL A 33 -6.04 -0.12 -8.41
CA VAL A 33 -5.36 0.79 -9.34
C VAL A 33 -4.85 0.05 -10.58
N LYS A 34 -4.18 -1.10 -10.40
CA LYS A 34 -3.68 -1.92 -11.52
C LYS A 34 -4.83 -2.49 -12.36
N SER A 35 -5.87 -2.99 -11.71
CA SER A 35 -7.07 -3.53 -12.38
C SER A 35 -7.78 -2.46 -13.21
N SER A 36 -7.92 -1.25 -12.66
CA SER A 36 -8.54 -0.12 -13.34
C SER A 36 -7.73 0.33 -14.56
N LYS A 37 -6.39 0.35 -14.47
CA LYS A 37 -5.49 0.60 -15.61
C LYS A 37 -5.63 -0.45 -16.71
N TYR A 38 -5.75 -1.72 -16.34
CA TYR A 38 -5.90 -2.80 -17.32
C TYR A 38 -7.25 -2.77 -18.05
N LYS A 39 -8.33 -2.36 -17.36
CA LYS A 39 -9.68 -2.31 -17.92
C LYS A 39 -9.95 -1.07 -18.78
N ASN A 40 -9.32 0.06 -18.48
CA ASN A 40 -9.55 1.36 -19.14
C ASN A 40 -8.29 1.83 -19.89
N SER A 41 -7.77 1.01 -20.79
CA SER A 41 -6.52 1.25 -21.53
C SER A 41 -6.48 2.55 -22.36
N ASP A 42 -7.64 3.16 -22.65
CA ASP A 42 -7.76 4.43 -23.39
C ASP A 42 -7.83 5.68 -22.49
N VAL A 43 -7.99 5.51 -21.17
CA VAL A 43 -7.97 6.64 -20.24
C VAL A 43 -6.57 6.69 -19.62
N LEU A 44 -5.88 7.82 -19.79
CA LEU A 44 -4.66 8.13 -19.04
C LEU A 44 -5.02 8.25 -17.54
N VAL A 45 -5.20 7.11 -16.88
CA VAL A 45 -5.39 7.04 -15.45
C VAL A 45 -4.01 7.27 -14.83
N GLU A 46 -3.75 8.50 -14.44
CA GLU A 46 -2.54 8.92 -13.72
C GLU A 46 -2.44 8.35 -12.29
N ALA A 47 -3.33 7.42 -11.91
CA ALA A 47 -3.24 6.77 -10.61
C ALA A 47 -2.12 5.72 -10.64
N ASP A 48 -0.96 6.04 -10.08
CA ASP A 48 0.10 5.07 -9.82
C ASP A 48 -0.12 4.33 -8.50
N THR A 49 0.44 3.12 -8.41
CA THR A 49 0.48 2.38 -7.14
C THR A 49 1.32 3.14 -6.14
N GLN A 50 0.87 3.16 -4.89
CA GLN A 50 1.61 3.81 -3.82
C GLN A 50 2.51 2.79 -3.12
N HIS A 51 3.75 3.19 -2.88
CA HIS A 51 4.70 2.41 -2.10
C HIS A 51 4.70 2.91 -0.66
N HIS A 52 4.59 1.99 0.28
CA HIS A 52 4.55 2.29 1.71
C HIS A 52 5.68 1.55 2.43
N LEU A 53 6.35 2.24 3.34
CA LEU A 53 7.30 1.66 4.30
C LEU A 53 6.74 1.89 5.69
N LEU A 54 6.27 0.81 6.32
CA LEU A 54 5.61 0.83 7.61
C LEU A 54 6.58 0.37 8.69
N PHE A 55 6.75 1.18 9.73
CA PHE A 55 7.44 0.77 10.96
C PHE A 55 6.39 0.41 12.01
N VAL A 56 6.58 -0.70 12.69
CA VAL A 56 5.62 -1.21 13.68
C VAL A 56 6.34 -2.08 14.72
N GLU A 57 5.92 -1.95 15.97
CA GLU A 57 6.33 -2.81 17.07
C GLU A 57 5.15 -3.72 17.45
N HIS A 58 5.35 -5.04 17.40
CA HIS A 58 4.31 -5.99 17.80
C HIS A 58 4.46 -6.38 19.28
N PRO A 59 3.36 -6.45 20.06
CA PRO A 59 3.41 -7.13 21.35
C PRO A 59 3.78 -8.62 21.14
N PRO A 60 4.25 -9.33 22.18
CA PRO A 60 4.45 -10.77 22.09
C PRO A 60 3.18 -11.45 21.59
N VAL A 61 3.32 -12.25 20.54
CA VAL A 61 2.23 -12.95 19.82
C VAL A 61 2.48 -14.44 19.78
#